data_AF-A0A317ABR4-F1
#
_entry.id   AF-A0A317ABR4-F1
#
_cell.length_a   1.000
_cell.length_b   1.000
_cell.length_c   1.000
_cell.angle_alpha   90.00
_cell.angle_beta   90.00
_cell.angle_gamma   90.00
#
_symmetry.space_group_name_H-M   'P 1'
#
loop_
_entity.id
_entity.type
_entity.pdbx_description
1 polymer ?
#
loop_
_entity_poly.entity_id
_entity_poly.type
_entity_poly.pdbx_seq_one_letter_code
_entity_poly.pdbx_strand_id
1 'polypeptide(L)'
;MQRAGPWVHDDKAKAALRKVLCELYVKTDRYAYACIVQDVRSGRYQHHLQDIQATKAINLVAAAAAAGSLDWLRGLANHDHRLLWLHSPTFGYPIVAAAYAGQFKVAKALAEQAVTSQGLSITTSATAEHISFRKAICTSIELGHEEMATVLIQKYGEAFGPASETCMQEWLQCSVSTRNTAITRLLSQIPTHAGIDIFYTAFEGSCRLGDPDLIRIFFEEGRLEINGISSHSYPLIIASEVSHASTVPVEVLLSLGAYSDGPTYRGCFKRPLEAALRFRHGRVASLLLKPGANIHLISKSCWKLYMKQWSGMEEVTEALNRSLRESQKPRPLCGKLFVCSNTEEEDEQ
;
A
#
# COMPACT_ATOMS: atom_id res chain seq x y z
N MET A 1 -13.41 -9.39 28.96
CA MET A 1 -13.34 -7.91 28.90
C MET A 1 -13.08 -7.51 27.45
N GLN A 2 -14.09 -7.03 26.73
CA GLN A 2 -13.89 -6.42 25.41
C GLN A 2 -13.03 -5.17 25.63
N ARG A 3 -11.85 -5.10 24.99
CA ARG A 3 -11.06 -3.86 24.98
C ARG A 3 -11.93 -2.80 24.32
N ALA A 4 -12.22 -1.73 25.07
CA ALA A 4 -12.85 -0.54 24.49
C ALA A 4 -12.05 -0.14 23.25
N GLY A 5 -12.74 0.08 22.13
CA GLY A 5 -12.11 0.55 20.90
C GLY A 5 -11.34 1.85 21.16
N PRO A 6 -10.29 2.13 20.40
CA PRO A 6 -9.51 3.36 20.57
C PRO A 6 -10.42 4.58 20.43
N TRP A 7 -10.47 5.43 21.46
CA TRP A 7 -11.34 6.62 21.55
C TRP A 7 -11.05 7.68 20.47
N VAL A 8 -9.86 7.63 19.86
CA VAL A 8 -9.48 8.46 18.72
C VAL A 8 -9.31 7.54 17.51
N HIS A 9 -10.11 7.74 16.47
CA HIS A 9 -10.07 6.92 15.26
C HIS A 9 -9.15 7.50 14.18
N ASP A 10 -9.08 8.83 14.08
CA ASP A 10 -8.26 9.55 13.08
C ASP A 10 -6.76 9.50 13.40
N ASP A 11 -5.94 9.17 12.41
CA ASP A 11 -4.50 8.97 12.61
C ASP A 11 -3.74 10.29 12.80
N LYS A 12 -4.23 11.40 12.20
CA LYS A 12 -3.68 12.74 12.47
C LYS A 12 -3.97 13.17 13.89
N ALA A 13 -5.19 12.92 14.39
CA ALA A 13 -5.55 13.19 15.78
C ALA A 13 -4.76 12.31 16.76
N LYS A 14 -4.53 11.02 16.46
CA LYS A 14 -3.63 10.16 17.25
C LYS A 14 -2.20 10.70 17.27
N ALA A 15 -1.69 11.15 16.12
CA ALA A 15 -0.35 11.72 16.02
C ALA A 15 -0.22 13.02 16.84
N ALA A 16 -1.20 13.93 16.72
CA ALA A 16 -1.25 15.15 17.50
C ALA A 16 -1.33 14.86 19.01
N LEU A 17 -2.17 13.91 19.42
CA LEU A 17 -2.28 13.49 20.81
C LEU A 17 -0.96 12.89 21.33
N ARG A 18 -0.31 12.02 20.55
CA ARG A 18 1.01 11.46 20.92
C ARG A 18 2.06 12.54 21.06
N LYS A 19 2.10 13.52 20.16
CA LYS A 19 2.99 14.67 20.26
C LYS A 19 2.74 15.46 21.54
N VAL A 20 1.48 15.79 21.85
CA VAL A 20 1.09 16.48 23.09
C VAL A 20 1.47 15.66 24.32
N LEU A 21 1.25 14.34 24.32
CA LEU A 21 1.65 13.46 25.42
C LEU A 21 3.17 13.42 25.61
N CYS A 22 3.95 13.40 24.53
CA CYS A 22 5.40 13.51 24.60
C CYS A 22 5.81 14.86 25.20
N GLU A 23 5.25 15.97 24.73
CA GLU A 23 5.55 17.32 25.25
C GLU A 23 5.15 17.47 26.72
N LEU A 24 4.00 16.92 27.12
CA LEU A 24 3.55 16.91 28.51
C LEU A 24 4.47 16.07 29.38
N TYR A 25 4.87 14.88 28.92
CA TYR A 25 5.81 14.03 29.65
C TYR A 25 7.15 14.75 29.85
N VAL A 26 7.68 15.38 28.79
CA VAL A 26 8.90 16.19 28.85
C VAL A 26 8.77 17.35 29.84
N LYS A 27 7.61 17.99 29.94
CA LYS A 27 7.38 19.13 30.86
C LYS A 27 7.08 18.73 32.31
N THR A 28 6.51 17.55 32.52
CA THR A 28 6.02 17.12 33.85
C THR A 28 7.00 16.23 34.59
N ASP A 29 7.74 15.39 33.87
CA ASP A 29 8.78 14.56 34.47
C ASP A 29 10.07 15.38 34.63
N ARG A 30 10.51 15.57 35.88
CA ARG A 30 11.71 16.38 36.19
C ARG A 30 12.97 15.86 35.50
N TYR A 31 13.09 14.55 35.30
CA TYR A 31 14.24 13.95 34.63
C TYR A 31 14.14 14.14 33.11
N ALA A 32 12.95 13.98 32.54
CA ALA A 32 12.72 14.27 31.13
C ALA A 32 12.97 15.75 30.82
N TYR A 33 12.46 16.65 31.66
CA TYR A 33 12.70 18.08 31.54
C TYR A 33 14.19 18.42 31.63
N ALA A 34 14.90 17.87 32.62
CA ALA A 34 16.33 18.11 32.78
C ALA A 34 17.15 17.61 31.58
N CYS A 35 16.87 16.39 31.10
CA CYS A 35 17.63 15.76 30.01
C CYS A 35 17.29 16.30 28.62
N ILE A 36 16.03 16.68 28.37
CA ILE A 36 15.54 17.05 27.03
C ILE A 36 15.51 18.58 26.87
N VAL A 37 15.15 19.33 27.93
CA VAL A 37 14.93 20.78 27.87
C VAL A 37 16.07 21.59 28.49
N GLN A 38 16.62 21.17 29.64
CA GLN A 38 17.57 22.02 30.37
C GLN A 38 19.04 21.91 29.96
N ASP A 39 19.53 20.83 29.32
CA ASP A 39 20.91 20.90 28.81
C ASP A 39 21.35 19.89 27.73
N VAL A 40 21.99 20.44 26.70
CA VAL A 40 22.91 19.76 25.78
C VAL A 40 24.38 20.04 26.16
N ARG A 41 24.69 20.85 27.20
CA ARG A 41 26.07 21.28 27.49
C ARG A 41 26.75 20.68 28.72
N SER A 42 26.04 20.06 29.66
CA SER A 42 26.67 19.69 30.93
C SER A 42 27.13 18.24 31.09
N GLY A 43 26.71 17.28 30.26
CA GLY A 43 27.13 15.87 30.40
C GLY A 43 26.81 15.22 31.77
N ARG A 44 26.13 15.95 32.67
CA ARG A 44 26.04 15.62 34.10
C ARG A 44 24.96 14.59 34.43
N TYR A 45 24.01 14.34 33.52
CA TYR A 45 22.90 13.40 33.73
C TYR A 45 23.08 12.03 33.06
N GLN A 46 24.18 11.82 32.32
CA GLN A 46 24.48 10.54 31.67
C GLN A 46 24.76 9.41 32.67
N HIS A 47 25.34 9.73 33.83
CA HIS A 47 25.68 8.74 34.87
C HIS A 47 24.48 8.21 35.68
N HIS A 48 23.28 8.78 35.54
CA HIS A 48 22.10 8.36 36.32
C HIS A 48 21.11 7.47 35.56
N LEU A 49 21.35 7.16 34.27
CA LEU A 49 20.47 6.25 33.53
C LEU A 49 20.50 4.81 34.07
N GLN A 50 21.59 4.39 34.70
CA GLN A 50 21.71 3.07 35.34
C GLN A 50 20.87 2.93 36.62
N ASP A 51 20.58 4.04 37.30
CA ASP A 51 19.76 4.08 38.54
C ASP A 51 18.26 4.26 38.26
N ILE A 52 17.90 4.54 37.00
CA ILE A 52 16.53 4.75 36.56
C ILE A 52 15.92 3.39 36.18
N GLN A 53 14.67 3.14 36.60
CA GLN A 53 13.91 1.97 36.16
C GLN A 53 13.96 1.86 34.63
N ALA A 54 14.32 0.68 34.10
CA ALA A 54 14.52 0.45 32.67
C ALA A 54 13.35 0.97 31.80
N THR A 55 12.11 0.86 32.29
CA THR A 55 10.91 1.37 31.62
C THR A 55 10.90 2.90 31.48
N LYS A 56 11.38 3.65 32.47
CA LYS A 56 11.50 5.12 32.41
C LYS A 56 12.60 5.54 31.44
N ALA A 57 13.73 4.83 31.40
CA ALA A 57 14.79 5.10 30.43
C ALA A 57 14.28 4.93 28.99
N ILE A 58 13.57 3.82 28.68
CA ILE A 58 12.99 3.57 27.35
C ILE A 58 11.98 4.66 26.95
N ASN A 59 11.12 5.08 27.90
CA ASN A 59 10.17 6.17 27.67
C ASN A 59 10.86 7.50 27.39
N LEU A 60 11.94 7.80 28.11
CA LEU A 60 12.74 9.01 27.93
C LEU A 60 13.36 9.07 26.54
N VAL A 61 13.91 7.95 26.03
CA VAL A 61 14.50 7.89 24.68
C VAL A 61 13.46 8.15 23.61
N ALA A 62 12.29 7.51 23.69
CA ALA A 62 11.22 7.72 22.73
C ALA A 62 10.66 9.16 22.79
N ALA A 63 10.54 9.75 24.00
CA ALA A 63 10.13 11.13 24.17
C ALA A 63 11.17 12.13 23.63
N ALA A 64 12.47 11.88 23.85
CA ALA A 64 13.56 12.69 23.31
C ALA A 64 13.57 12.66 21.78
N ALA A 65 13.25 11.50 21.19
CA ALA A 65 13.14 11.37 19.74
C ALA A 65 11.97 12.17 19.16
N ALA A 66 10.81 12.16 19.82
CA ALA A 66 9.67 13.02 19.46
C ALA A 66 9.96 14.51 19.67
N ALA A 67 10.71 14.87 20.72
CA ALA A 67 11.06 16.24 21.05
C ALA A 67 12.11 16.85 20.09
N GLY A 68 12.87 16.02 19.37
CA GLY A 68 13.90 16.48 18.44
C GLY A 68 15.30 16.61 19.06
N SER A 69 15.55 16.03 20.24
CA SER A 69 16.81 16.17 20.98
C SER A 69 17.92 15.28 20.41
N LEU A 70 18.44 15.68 19.25
CA LEU A 70 19.44 14.93 18.47
C LEU A 70 20.76 14.72 19.22
N ASP A 71 21.29 15.77 19.84
CA ASP A 71 22.61 15.71 20.49
C ASP A 71 22.61 14.78 21.70
N TRP A 72 21.51 14.79 22.46
CA TRP A 72 21.30 13.87 23.57
C TRP A 72 21.23 12.42 23.10
N LEU A 73 20.47 12.14 22.03
CA LEU A 73 20.38 10.80 21.45
C LEU A 73 21.72 10.29 20.91
N ARG A 74 22.53 11.16 20.31
CA ARG A 74 23.90 10.81 19.88
C ARG A 74 24.81 10.48 21.06
N GLY A 75 24.73 11.28 22.13
CA GLY A 75 25.45 11.00 23.38
C GLY A 75 25.05 9.65 23.96
N LEU A 76 23.75 9.32 23.96
CA LEU A 76 23.24 8.04 24.42
C LEU A 76 23.71 6.87 23.55
N ALA A 77 23.66 7.02 22.22
CA ALA A 77 24.07 6.00 21.25
C ALA A 77 25.51 5.53 21.47
N ASN A 78 26.40 6.45 21.85
CA ASN A 78 27.80 6.14 22.15
C ASN A 78 27.98 5.28 23.42
N HIS A 79 27.01 5.29 24.33
CA HIS A 79 27.08 4.54 25.59
C HIS A 79 26.25 3.26 25.56
N ASP A 80 25.01 3.34 25.08
CA ASP A 80 24.09 2.20 24.98
C ASP A 80 23.19 2.31 23.74
N HIS A 81 23.68 1.74 22.64
CA HIS A 81 22.97 1.70 21.34
C HIS A 81 21.67 0.89 21.39
N ARG A 82 21.51 -0.06 22.33
CA ARG A 82 20.34 -0.96 22.37
C ARG A 82 19.07 -0.22 22.73
N LEU A 83 19.17 0.82 23.57
CA LEU A 83 18.03 1.61 24.02
C LEU A 83 17.31 2.34 22.88
N LEU A 84 17.99 2.61 21.76
CA LEU A 84 17.41 3.25 20.57
C LEU A 84 16.34 2.38 19.89
N TRP A 85 16.39 1.06 20.11
CA TRP A 85 15.58 0.08 19.40
C TRP A 85 14.54 -0.60 20.31
N LEU A 86 14.51 -0.26 21.60
CA LEU A 86 13.55 -0.82 22.53
C LEU A 86 12.17 -0.17 22.38
N HIS A 87 11.13 -0.98 22.51
CA HIS A 87 9.75 -0.54 22.41
C HIS A 87 9.29 0.12 23.72
N SER A 88 8.99 1.42 23.71
CA SER A 88 8.28 2.07 24.81
C SER A 88 6.79 1.64 24.80
N PRO A 89 6.24 1.15 25.91
CA PRO A 89 4.81 0.89 26.03
C PRO A 89 3.93 2.14 25.81
N THR A 90 4.49 3.32 26.07
CA THR A 90 3.77 4.60 26.03
C THR A 90 3.91 5.29 24.67
N PHE A 91 5.12 5.32 24.11
CA PHE A 91 5.45 6.13 22.94
C PHE A 91 5.84 5.30 21.70
N GLY A 92 5.97 3.98 21.85
CA GLY A 92 6.45 3.08 20.80
C GLY A 92 7.96 3.12 20.62
N TYR A 93 8.44 2.72 19.45
CA TYR A 93 9.88 2.81 19.16
C TYR A 93 10.32 4.28 18.98
N PRO A 94 11.54 4.64 19.37
CA PRO A 94 12.05 6.01 19.23
C PRO A 94 11.97 6.57 17.80
N ILE A 95 12.35 5.79 16.78
CA ILE A 95 12.26 6.21 15.37
C ILE A 95 10.81 6.42 14.92
N VAL A 96 9.87 5.62 15.44
CA VAL A 96 8.43 5.78 15.18
C VAL A 96 7.91 7.05 15.86
N ALA A 97 8.33 7.33 17.09
CA ALA A 97 7.97 8.56 17.80
C ALA A 97 8.51 9.82 17.09
N ALA A 98 9.72 9.76 16.55
CA ALA A 98 10.28 10.81 15.70
C ALA A 98 9.46 11.00 14.41
N ALA A 99 9.06 9.91 13.75
CA ALA A 99 8.21 9.95 12.57
C ALA A 99 6.84 10.57 12.85
N TYR A 100 6.21 10.22 13.98
CA TYR A 100 4.95 10.83 14.44
C TYR A 100 5.09 12.34 14.66
N ALA A 101 6.21 12.78 15.22
CA ALA A 101 6.46 14.19 15.52
C ALA A 101 6.95 15.01 14.33
N GLY A 102 7.24 14.37 13.19
CA GLY A 102 7.82 15.05 12.01
C GLY A 102 9.29 15.44 12.19
N GLN A 103 10.01 14.79 13.12
CA GLN A 103 11.40 15.10 13.43
C GLN A 103 12.37 14.45 12.43
N PHE A 104 12.41 14.99 11.20
CA PHE A 104 13.21 14.46 10.09
C PHE A 104 14.68 14.23 10.45
N LYS A 105 15.33 15.20 11.11
CA LYS A 105 16.76 15.10 11.48
C LYS A 105 17.02 13.94 12.44
N VAL A 106 16.11 13.71 13.40
CA VAL A 106 16.23 12.61 14.36
C VAL A 106 15.96 11.27 13.68
N ALA A 107 14.88 11.16 12.91
CA ALA A 107 14.54 9.94 12.19
C ALA A 107 15.68 9.52 11.23
N LYS A 108 16.25 10.48 10.49
CA LYS A 108 17.41 10.26 9.62
C LYS A 108 18.64 9.78 10.40
N ALA A 109 18.99 10.44 11.50
CA ALA A 109 20.15 10.06 12.30
C ALA A 109 19.99 8.67 12.95
N LEU A 110 18.80 8.34 13.44
CA LEU A 110 18.50 7.00 13.93
C LEU A 110 18.62 5.96 12.79
N ALA A 111 18.15 6.30 11.59
CA ALA A 111 18.26 5.40 10.45
C ALA A 111 19.71 5.17 10.01
N GLU A 112 20.55 6.21 10.03
CA GLU A 112 21.99 6.11 9.75
C GLU A 112 22.71 5.22 10.76
N GLN A 113 22.33 5.30 12.04
CA GLN A 113 22.89 4.42 13.08
C GLN A 113 22.64 2.94 12.80
N ALA A 114 21.44 2.58 12.32
CA ALA A 114 21.12 1.19 11.96
C ALA A 114 21.99 0.64 10.82
N VAL A 115 22.32 1.49 9.84
CA VAL A 115 23.23 1.10 8.75
C VAL A 115 24.63 0.83 9.31
N THR A 116 25.10 1.66 10.24
CA THR A 116 26.43 1.48 10.84
C THR A 116 26.54 0.30 11.80
N SER A 117 25.44 -0.15 12.41
CA SER A 117 25.44 -1.25 13.39
C SER A 117 25.44 -2.65 12.75
N GLN A 118 25.31 -2.77 11.43
CA GLN A 118 25.36 -4.05 10.69
C GLN A 118 26.59 -4.91 10.99
N GLY A 119 27.70 -4.30 11.42
CA GLY A 119 28.93 -5.01 11.77
C GLY A 119 28.94 -5.70 13.14
N LEU A 120 27.92 -5.51 14.01
CA LEU A 120 28.06 -5.82 15.44
C LEU A 120 27.08 -6.81 16.08
N SER A 121 25.98 -7.24 15.45
CA SER A 121 25.02 -8.10 16.18
C SER A 121 24.23 -9.08 15.33
N ILE A 122 24.57 -10.36 15.51
CA ILE A 122 23.85 -11.52 15.00
C ILE A 122 22.81 -11.90 16.07
N THR A 123 21.53 -12.03 15.68
CA THR A 123 20.44 -12.84 16.27
C THR A 123 19.25 -12.22 17.04
N THR A 124 19.24 -10.99 17.57
CA THR A 124 18.00 -10.47 18.24
C THR A 124 17.62 -9.01 17.97
N SER A 125 18.57 -8.10 17.76
CA SER A 125 18.24 -6.69 17.45
C SER A 125 17.66 -6.52 16.04
N ALA A 126 18.03 -7.40 15.11
CA ALA A 126 17.54 -7.41 13.73
C ALA A 126 16.00 -7.45 13.63
N THR A 127 15.29 -8.04 14.60
CA THR A 127 13.80 -8.07 14.57
C THR A 127 13.19 -6.77 15.08
N ALA A 128 13.70 -6.21 16.19
CA ALA A 128 13.16 -4.98 16.77
C ALA A 128 13.49 -3.76 15.90
N GLU A 129 14.72 -3.68 15.39
CA GLU A 129 15.17 -2.67 14.44
C GLU A 129 14.31 -2.72 13.17
N HIS A 130 14.19 -3.88 12.54
CA HIS A 130 13.36 -4.07 11.35
C HIS A 130 11.89 -3.69 11.59
N ILE A 131 11.28 -4.13 12.71
CA ILE A 131 9.90 -3.77 13.05
C ILE A 131 9.77 -2.25 13.25
N SER A 132 10.75 -1.61 13.90
CA SER A 132 10.73 -0.18 14.17
C SER A 132 10.81 0.65 12.88
N PHE A 133 11.66 0.25 11.92
CA PHE A 133 11.75 0.87 10.60
C PHE A 133 10.48 0.68 9.80
N ARG A 134 9.97 -0.56 9.73
CA ARG A 134 8.73 -0.88 9.00
C ARG A 134 7.60 0.04 9.44
N LYS A 135 7.41 0.16 10.76
CA LYS A 135 6.39 1.06 11.35
C LYS A 135 6.68 2.53 11.10
N ALA A 136 7.94 2.98 11.21
CA ALA A 136 8.29 4.38 11.01
C ALA A 136 8.05 4.84 9.57
N ILE A 137 8.30 3.97 8.59
CA ILE A 137 7.99 4.22 7.17
C ILE A 137 6.47 4.35 6.99
N CYS A 138 5.67 3.39 7.48
CA CYS A 138 4.20 3.48 7.41
C CYS A 138 3.69 4.79 8.03
N THR A 139 4.13 5.12 9.24
CA THR A 139 3.74 6.36 9.93
C THR A 139 4.14 7.60 9.16
N SER A 140 5.34 7.61 8.54
CA SER A 140 5.78 8.76 7.74
C SER A 140 4.91 8.96 6.50
N ILE A 141 4.49 7.86 5.85
CA ILE A 141 3.58 7.90 4.69
C ILE A 141 2.19 8.37 5.12
N GLU A 142 1.62 7.77 6.16
CA GLU A 142 0.28 8.08 6.70
C GLU A 142 0.12 9.56 7.11
N LEU A 143 1.18 10.16 7.64
CA LEU A 143 1.20 11.56 8.06
C LEU A 143 1.63 12.53 6.95
N GLY A 144 2.01 12.03 5.78
CA GLY A 144 2.44 12.86 4.65
C GLY A 144 3.85 13.43 4.77
N HIS A 145 4.71 12.83 5.60
CA HIS A 145 6.13 13.18 5.70
C HIS A 145 6.93 12.53 4.55
N GLU A 146 6.69 12.97 3.31
CA GLU A 146 7.22 12.34 2.09
C GLU A 146 8.75 12.25 2.04
N GLU A 147 9.45 13.34 2.32
CA GLU A 147 10.92 13.36 2.36
C GLU A 147 11.47 12.38 3.40
N MET A 148 10.81 12.29 4.55
CA MET A 148 11.18 11.36 5.62
C MET A 148 10.96 9.91 5.17
N ALA A 149 9.80 9.60 4.61
CA ALA A 149 9.49 8.27 4.11
C ALA A 149 10.49 7.82 3.04
N THR A 150 10.84 8.70 2.10
CA THR A 150 11.83 8.43 1.05
C THR A 150 13.19 8.06 1.62
N VAL A 151 13.72 8.87 2.54
CA VAL A 151 15.02 8.61 3.19
C VAL A 151 14.98 7.33 4.02
N LEU A 152 13.89 7.09 4.76
CA LEU A 152 13.75 5.88 5.56
C LEU A 152 13.67 4.62 4.70
N ILE A 153 13.00 4.65 3.55
CA ILE A 153 12.95 3.53 2.59
C ILE A 153 14.34 3.24 2.02
N GLN A 154 15.09 4.27 1.62
CA GLN A 154 16.46 4.10 1.12
C GLN A 154 17.37 3.49 2.19
N LYS A 155 17.33 4.04 3.42
CA LYS A 155 18.12 3.55 4.54
C LYS A 155 17.73 2.16 4.99
N TYR A 156 16.45 1.80 4.89
CA TYR A 156 16.01 0.43 5.10
C TYR A 156 16.68 -0.53 4.11
N GLY A 157 16.73 -0.17 2.82
CA GLY A 157 17.39 -0.98 1.79
C GLY A 157 18.88 -1.19 2.07
N GLU A 158 19.57 -0.15 2.54
CA GLU A 158 20.96 -0.23 2.99
C GLU A 158 21.12 -1.11 4.25
N ALA A 159 20.22 -0.97 5.22
CA ALA A 159 20.31 -1.61 6.54
C ALA A 159 19.82 -3.08 6.58
N PHE A 160 18.88 -3.48 5.73
CA PHE A 160 18.23 -4.79 5.80
C PHE A 160 18.19 -5.52 4.45
N GLY A 161 18.61 -4.87 3.37
CA GLY A 161 18.49 -5.41 2.01
C GLY A 161 17.08 -5.22 1.42
N PRO A 162 16.68 -6.05 0.44
CA PRO A 162 15.41 -5.91 -0.26
C PRO A 162 14.21 -5.98 0.69
N ALA A 163 13.15 -5.24 0.37
CA ALA A 163 11.93 -5.24 1.17
C ALA A 163 11.31 -6.64 1.21
N SER A 164 10.89 -7.06 2.41
CA SER A 164 10.11 -8.29 2.56
C SER A 164 8.68 -8.07 2.03
N GLU A 165 7.99 -9.16 1.72
CA GLU A 165 6.57 -9.14 1.31
C GLU A 165 5.68 -8.36 2.28
N THR A 166 5.83 -8.61 3.59
CA THR A 166 5.05 -7.88 4.61
C THR A 166 5.34 -6.37 4.63
N CYS A 167 6.60 -5.97 4.46
CA CYS A 167 6.97 -4.55 4.39
C CYS A 167 6.38 -3.89 3.14
N MET A 168 6.53 -4.53 1.99
CA MET A 168 6.05 -4.01 0.72
C MET A 168 4.53 -3.86 0.71
N GLN A 169 3.80 -4.86 1.23
CA GLN A 169 2.35 -4.82 1.32
C GLN A 169 1.87 -3.65 2.20
N GLU A 170 2.43 -3.50 3.41
CA GLU A 170 2.06 -2.40 4.32
C GLU A 170 2.39 -1.03 3.68
N TRP A 171 3.58 -0.86 3.10
CA TRP A 171 4.01 0.41 2.51
C TRP A 171 3.19 0.80 1.28
N LEU A 172 2.91 -0.15 0.38
CA LEU A 172 2.06 0.09 -0.78
C LEU A 172 0.64 0.45 -0.34
N GLN A 173 0.08 -0.28 0.63
CA GLN A 173 -1.25 0.02 1.17
C GLN A 173 -1.32 1.45 1.75
N CYS A 174 -0.33 1.86 2.56
CA CYS A 174 -0.27 3.22 3.10
C CYS A 174 -0.10 4.28 1.98
N SER A 175 0.76 4.04 0.98
CA SER A 175 1.00 5.00 -0.10
C SER A 175 -0.23 5.20 -0.99
N VAL A 176 -0.94 4.11 -1.31
CA VAL A 176 -2.16 4.14 -2.12
C VAL A 176 -3.30 4.78 -1.33
N SER A 177 -3.50 4.40 -0.06
CA SER A 177 -4.59 4.96 0.76
C SER A 177 -4.44 6.46 1.01
N THR A 178 -3.21 6.94 1.11
CA THR A 178 -2.89 8.38 1.25
C THR A 178 -2.79 9.12 -0.08
N ARG A 179 -2.93 8.42 -1.22
CA ARG A 179 -2.73 8.95 -2.58
C ARG A 179 -1.35 9.59 -2.79
N ASN A 180 -0.32 9.06 -2.13
CA ASN A 180 1.04 9.53 -2.31
C ASN A 180 1.70 8.87 -3.53
N THR A 181 1.60 9.54 -4.68
CA THR A 181 2.15 9.08 -5.95
C THR A 181 3.68 8.99 -5.95
N ALA A 182 4.38 9.90 -5.26
CA ALA A 182 5.83 9.91 -5.18
C ALA A 182 6.37 8.64 -4.49
N ILE A 183 5.80 8.29 -3.33
CA ILE A 183 6.17 7.08 -2.60
C ILE A 183 5.72 5.82 -3.34
N THR A 184 4.51 5.78 -3.92
CA THR A 184 4.09 4.62 -4.72
C THR A 184 5.03 4.36 -5.91
N ARG A 185 5.52 5.43 -6.56
CA ARG A 185 6.52 5.34 -7.62
C ARG A 185 7.84 4.80 -7.11
N LEU A 186 8.34 5.34 -5.99
CA LEU A 186 9.56 4.85 -5.35
C LEU A 186 9.45 3.35 -5.00
N LEU A 187 8.36 2.95 -4.35
CA LEU A 187 8.10 1.55 -3.97
C LEU A 187 8.03 0.62 -5.19
N SER A 188 7.58 1.13 -6.34
CA SER A 188 7.54 0.39 -7.59
C SER A 188 8.93 0.17 -8.19
N GLN A 189 9.94 0.97 -7.85
CA GLN A 189 11.30 0.87 -8.36
C GLN A 189 12.26 0.08 -7.43
N ILE A 190 12.02 0.06 -6.12
CA ILE A 190 12.94 -0.59 -5.17
C ILE A 190 13.00 -2.12 -5.35
N PRO A 191 14.15 -2.76 -5.04
CA PRO A 191 14.25 -4.21 -5.00
C PRO A 191 13.40 -4.78 -3.87
N THR A 192 12.70 -5.88 -4.16
CA THR A 192 11.79 -6.51 -3.21
C THR A 192 11.76 -8.02 -3.43
N HIS A 193 11.51 -8.76 -2.36
CA HIS A 193 11.18 -10.19 -2.39
C HIS A 193 9.68 -10.44 -2.54
N ALA A 194 8.86 -9.39 -2.58
CA ALA A 194 7.42 -9.47 -2.80
C ALA A 194 7.09 -10.10 -4.16
N GLY A 195 6.09 -10.99 -4.15
CA GLY A 195 5.46 -11.47 -5.37
C GLY A 195 4.70 -10.36 -6.10
N ILE A 196 4.45 -10.57 -7.39
CA ILE A 196 3.71 -9.64 -8.25
C ILE A 196 2.28 -9.37 -7.74
N ASP A 197 1.67 -10.34 -7.03
CA ASP A 197 0.31 -10.26 -6.51
C ASP A 197 0.11 -9.11 -5.49
N ILE A 198 1.17 -8.71 -4.78
CA ILE A 198 1.12 -7.55 -3.87
C ILE A 198 0.90 -6.26 -4.67
N PHE A 199 1.57 -6.14 -5.82
CA PHE A 199 1.40 -4.99 -6.72
C PHE A 199 0.02 -4.99 -7.37
N TYR A 200 -0.53 -6.16 -7.72
CA TYR A 200 -1.92 -6.26 -8.18
C TYR A 200 -2.94 -5.85 -7.11
N THR A 201 -2.70 -6.20 -5.85
CA THR A 201 -3.54 -5.76 -4.72
C THR A 201 -3.47 -4.25 -4.53
N ALA A 202 -2.28 -3.67 -4.60
CA ALA A 202 -2.09 -2.21 -4.51
C ALA A 202 -2.74 -1.48 -5.70
N PHE A 203 -2.60 -2.04 -6.90
CA PHE A 203 -3.26 -1.58 -8.11
C PHE A 203 -4.78 -1.64 -7.99
N GLU A 204 -5.36 -2.72 -7.49
CA GLU A 204 -6.79 -2.81 -7.21
C GLU A 204 -7.25 -1.68 -6.27
N GLY A 205 -6.47 -1.40 -5.22
CA GLY A 205 -6.69 -0.26 -4.33
C GLY A 205 -6.71 1.08 -5.08
N SER A 206 -5.78 1.30 -6.01
CA SER A 206 -5.76 2.51 -6.85
C SER A 206 -7.00 2.62 -7.76
N CYS A 207 -7.47 1.50 -8.32
CA CYS A 207 -8.70 1.45 -9.12
C CYS A 207 -9.93 1.81 -8.29
N ARG A 208 -10.03 1.30 -7.05
CA ARG A 208 -11.14 1.64 -6.12
C ARG A 208 -11.15 3.14 -5.79
N LEU A 209 -9.97 3.75 -5.67
CA LEU A 209 -9.83 5.20 -5.43
C LEU A 209 -10.14 6.04 -6.67
N GLY A 210 -10.11 5.43 -7.86
CA GLY A 210 -10.34 6.11 -9.15
C GLY A 210 -9.27 7.13 -9.50
N ASP A 211 -8.06 6.98 -8.97
CA ASP A 211 -6.96 7.93 -9.13
C ASP A 211 -6.11 7.55 -10.37
N PRO A 212 -6.17 8.33 -11.47
CA PRO A 212 -5.51 7.97 -12.72
C PRO A 212 -3.98 7.97 -12.61
N ASP A 213 -3.40 8.81 -11.75
CA ASP A 213 -1.95 8.93 -11.62
C ASP A 213 -1.39 7.73 -10.87
N LEU A 214 -2.06 7.30 -9.79
CA LEU A 214 -1.70 6.06 -9.10
C LEU A 214 -1.81 4.83 -10.01
N ILE A 215 -2.85 4.77 -10.83
CA ILE A 215 -3.05 3.67 -11.78
C ILE A 215 -1.89 3.60 -12.78
N ARG A 216 -1.46 4.73 -13.33
CA ARG A 216 -0.38 4.81 -14.33
C ARG A 216 0.96 4.34 -13.78
N ILE A 217 1.28 4.70 -12.54
CA ILE A 217 2.57 4.38 -11.90
C ILE A 217 2.90 2.89 -11.96
N PHE A 218 1.91 2.01 -11.77
CA PHE A 218 2.16 0.56 -11.78
C PHE A 218 2.61 0.02 -13.16
N PHE A 219 2.32 0.72 -14.26
CA PHE A 219 2.69 0.33 -15.62
C PHE A 219 3.90 1.11 -16.14
N GLU A 220 4.00 2.41 -15.84
CA GLU A 220 5.10 3.27 -16.28
C GLU A 220 6.46 2.78 -15.76
N GLU A 221 6.50 2.26 -14.54
CA GLU A 221 7.70 1.72 -13.91
C GLU A 221 8.01 0.27 -14.32
N GLY A 222 7.22 -0.32 -15.23
CA GLY A 222 7.40 -1.69 -15.71
C GLY A 222 7.18 -2.78 -14.67
N ARG A 223 6.63 -2.44 -13.50
CA ARG A 223 6.36 -3.40 -12.42
C ARG A 223 5.20 -4.32 -12.77
N LEU A 224 4.14 -3.79 -13.39
CA LEU A 224 3.04 -4.55 -13.97
C LEU A 224 3.05 -4.41 -15.49
N GLU A 225 2.67 -5.48 -16.19
CA GLU A 225 2.40 -5.43 -17.62
C GLU A 225 0.91 -5.13 -17.86
N ILE A 226 0.61 -4.21 -18.78
CA ILE A 226 -0.78 -3.75 -19.04
C ILE A 226 -1.75 -4.86 -19.45
N ASN A 227 -1.24 -5.88 -20.13
CA ASN A 227 -1.97 -7.08 -20.55
C ASN A 227 -1.40 -8.36 -19.89
N GLY A 228 -0.59 -8.21 -18.83
CA GLY A 228 0.00 -9.32 -18.10
C GLY A 228 -1.05 -10.11 -17.34
N ILE A 229 -0.78 -11.40 -17.15
CA ILE A 229 -1.65 -12.32 -16.42
C ILE A 229 -0.93 -12.72 -15.14
N SER A 230 -1.59 -12.55 -13.98
CA SER A 230 -1.10 -13.08 -12.70
C SER A 230 -2.13 -13.99 -12.07
N SER A 231 -1.70 -15.19 -11.65
CA SER A 231 -2.47 -16.24 -10.98
C SER A 231 -3.81 -16.55 -11.66
N HIS A 232 -4.81 -15.66 -11.52
CA HIS A 232 -6.11 -15.75 -12.20
C HIS A 232 -6.71 -14.41 -12.68
N SER A 233 -5.91 -13.38 -12.86
CA SER A 233 -6.38 -12.02 -13.16
C SER A 233 -5.45 -11.25 -14.09
N TYR A 234 -5.91 -10.10 -14.57
CA TYR A 234 -5.17 -9.14 -15.39
C TYR A 234 -5.71 -7.72 -15.13
N PRO A 235 -4.96 -6.65 -15.47
CA PRO A 235 -5.32 -5.30 -15.04
C PRO A 235 -6.73 -4.84 -15.41
N LEU A 236 -7.16 -5.09 -16.66
CA LEU A 236 -8.46 -4.63 -17.14
C LEU A 236 -9.65 -5.36 -16.51
N ILE A 237 -9.49 -6.65 -16.13
CA ILE A 237 -10.56 -7.37 -15.43
C ILE A 237 -10.72 -6.82 -14.01
N ILE A 238 -9.63 -6.56 -13.29
CA ILE A 238 -9.66 -5.95 -11.94
C ILE A 238 -10.40 -4.62 -11.99
N ALA A 239 -9.99 -3.72 -12.89
CA ALA A 239 -10.66 -2.44 -13.07
C ALA A 239 -12.15 -2.63 -13.37
N SER A 240 -12.52 -3.55 -14.24
CA SER A 240 -13.93 -3.82 -14.58
C SER A 240 -14.75 -4.34 -13.40
N GLU A 241 -14.14 -5.10 -12.49
CA GLU A 241 -14.77 -5.65 -11.29
C GLU A 241 -14.91 -4.66 -10.12
N VAL A 242 -14.00 -3.68 -9.97
CA VAL A 242 -14.03 -2.73 -8.85
C VAL A 242 -14.60 -1.34 -9.20
N SER A 243 -14.73 -1.01 -10.48
CA SER A 243 -15.14 0.32 -10.98
C SER A 243 -16.64 0.60 -10.87
N HIS A 244 -17.21 0.51 -9.66
CA HIS A 244 -18.66 0.67 -9.45
C HIS A 244 -19.17 2.10 -9.74
N ALA A 245 -18.38 3.12 -9.42
CA ALA A 245 -18.78 4.53 -9.57
C ALA A 245 -17.96 5.31 -10.61
N SER A 246 -16.74 4.86 -10.92
CA SER A 246 -15.78 5.57 -11.75
C SER A 246 -15.41 4.74 -12.97
N THR A 247 -15.50 5.31 -14.17
CA THR A 247 -14.98 4.69 -15.40
C THR A 247 -13.49 4.96 -15.61
N VAL A 248 -12.90 5.86 -14.81
CA VAL A 248 -11.51 6.33 -14.95
C VAL A 248 -10.51 5.18 -15.01
N PRO A 249 -10.57 4.13 -14.16
CA PRO A 249 -9.59 3.05 -14.24
C PRO A 249 -9.60 2.32 -15.58
N VAL A 250 -10.79 2.08 -16.14
CA VAL A 250 -10.94 1.41 -17.43
C VAL A 250 -10.51 2.33 -18.57
N GLU A 251 -10.84 3.62 -18.52
CA GLU A 251 -10.39 4.61 -19.51
C GLU A 251 -8.87 4.72 -19.56
N VAL A 252 -8.22 4.80 -18.39
CA VAL A 252 -6.77 4.88 -18.28
C VAL A 252 -6.12 3.62 -18.87
N LEU A 253 -6.57 2.42 -18.47
CA LEU A 253 -6.00 1.17 -18.99
C LEU A 253 -6.18 1.03 -20.50
N LEU A 254 -7.36 1.37 -21.04
CA LEU A 254 -7.60 1.36 -22.49
C LEU A 254 -6.68 2.38 -23.20
N SER A 255 -6.48 3.57 -22.62
CA SER A 255 -5.54 4.57 -23.17
C SER A 255 -4.08 4.11 -23.15
N LEU A 256 -3.72 3.23 -22.22
CA LEU A 256 -2.40 2.61 -22.11
C LEU A 256 -2.25 1.37 -23.01
N GLY A 257 -3.27 0.99 -23.78
CA GLY A 257 -3.22 -0.13 -24.73
C GLY A 257 -3.69 -1.47 -24.16
N ALA A 258 -4.50 -1.48 -23.09
CA ALA A 258 -5.16 -2.70 -22.65
C ALA A 258 -6.11 -3.24 -23.73
N TYR A 259 -6.11 -4.56 -23.95
CA TYR A 259 -7.02 -5.20 -24.89
C TYR A 259 -8.45 -5.18 -24.33
N SER A 260 -9.42 -4.64 -25.09
CA SER A 260 -10.83 -4.55 -24.68
C SER A 260 -11.46 -5.90 -24.31
N ASP A 261 -11.01 -6.98 -24.96
CA ASP A 261 -11.42 -8.37 -24.70
C ASP A 261 -10.56 -9.09 -23.65
N GLY A 262 -9.55 -8.41 -23.11
CA GLY A 262 -8.50 -9.02 -22.28
C GLY A 262 -7.49 -9.83 -23.10
N PRO A 263 -6.40 -10.30 -22.45
CA PRO A 263 -5.38 -11.11 -23.10
C PRO A 263 -5.92 -12.48 -23.53
N THR A 264 -5.28 -13.08 -24.54
CA THR A 264 -5.57 -14.47 -24.93
C THR A 264 -4.87 -15.43 -23.99
N TYR A 265 -5.61 -16.36 -23.38
CA TYR A 265 -5.06 -17.34 -22.44
C TYR A 265 -5.70 -18.72 -22.64
N ARG A 266 -4.95 -19.79 -22.31
CA ARG A 266 -5.38 -21.19 -22.47
C ARG A 266 -6.45 -21.65 -21.47
N GLY A 267 -6.66 -20.89 -20.39
CA GLY A 267 -7.70 -21.14 -19.38
C GLY A 267 -8.92 -20.23 -19.52
N CYS A 268 -10.00 -20.58 -18.83
CA CYS A 268 -11.26 -19.82 -18.83
C CYS A 268 -11.16 -18.59 -17.93
N PHE A 269 -10.65 -17.47 -18.45
CA PHE A 269 -10.82 -16.18 -17.78
C PHE A 269 -12.11 -15.50 -18.20
N LYS A 270 -12.75 -14.86 -17.23
CA LYS A 270 -13.85 -13.95 -17.51
C LYS A 270 -13.34 -12.79 -18.37
N ARG A 271 -14.19 -12.36 -19.29
CA ARG A 271 -13.91 -11.21 -20.15
C ARG A 271 -14.22 -9.91 -19.41
N PRO A 272 -13.57 -8.78 -19.73
CA PRO A 272 -13.80 -7.52 -19.04
C PRO A 272 -15.27 -7.08 -19.11
N LEU A 273 -15.89 -7.27 -20.29
CA LEU A 273 -17.30 -6.99 -20.51
C LEU A 273 -18.20 -7.91 -19.64
N GLU A 274 -17.86 -9.18 -19.51
CA GLU A 274 -18.61 -10.12 -18.65
C GLU A 274 -18.58 -9.69 -17.17
N ALA A 275 -17.40 -9.28 -16.67
CA ALA A 275 -17.27 -8.75 -15.32
C ALA A 275 -18.11 -7.50 -15.11
N ALA A 276 -18.02 -6.52 -16.02
CA ALA A 276 -18.81 -5.30 -15.94
C ALA A 276 -20.32 -5.59 -15.89
N LEU A 277 -20.79 -6.55 -16.69
CA LEU A 277 -22.21 -6.96 -16.67
C LEU A 277 -22.60 -7.69 -15.40
N ARG A 278 -21.76 -8.60 -14.89
CA ARG A 278 -21.98 -9.35 -13.65
C ARG A 278 -22.10 -8.42 -12.44
N PHE A 279 -21.23 -7.43 -12.33
CA PHE A 279 -21.17 -6.48 -11.21
C PHE A 279 -22.09 -5.26 -11.39
N ARG A 280 -22.91 -5.21 -12.45
CA ARG A 280 -23.83 -4.11 -12.74
C ARG A 280 -23.15 -2.76 -13.05
N HIS A 281 -21.96 -2.78 -13.63
CA HIS A 281 -21.17 -1.58 -13.96
C HIS A 281 -21.50 -1.06 -15.37
N GLY A 282 -22.65 -0.40 -15.51
CA GLY A 282 -23.26 -0.12 -16.83
C GLY A 282 -22.43 0.83 -17.66
N ARG A 283 -21.89 1.87 -17.02
CA ARG A 283 -20.98 2.83 -17.64
C ARG A 283 -19.69 2.18 -18.14
N VAL A 284 -19.15 1.21 -17.38
CA VAL A 284 -17.98 0.42 -17.79
C VAL A 284 -18.31 -0.49 -18.96
N ALA A 285 -19.46 -1.17 -18.94
CA ALA A 285 -19.91 -1.99 -20.06
C ALA A 285 -20.05 -1.17 -21.35
N SER A 286 -20.72 -0.02 -21.29
CA SER A 286 -20.82 0.91 -22.42
C SER A 286 -19.46 1.42 -22.90
N LEU A 287 -18.54 1.68 -21.97
CA LEU A 287 -17.17 2.10 -22.30
C LEU A 287 -16.38 1.00 -23.01
N LEU A 288 -16.51 -0.26 -22.60
CA LEU A 288 -15.84 -1.40 -23.24
C LEU A 288 -16.42 -1.73 -24.62
N LEU A 289 -17.70 -1.47 -24.86
CA LEU A 289 -18.34 -1.67 -26.17
C LEU A 289 -17.85 -0.65 -27.22
N LYS A 290 -17.55 0.60 -26.83
CA LYS A 290 -17.02 1.64 -27.73
C LYS A 290 -15.74 1.22 -28.50
N PRO A 291 -14.70 0.65 -27.86
CA PRO A 291 -13.52 0.12 -28.53
C PRO A 291 -13.75 -1.27 -29.17
N GLY A 292 -14.99 -1.78 -29.19
CA GLY A 292 -15.35 -3.00 -29.90
C GLY A 292 -15.18 -4.29 -29.11
N ALA A 293 -15.35 -4.27 -27.77
CA ALA A 293 -15.35 -5.52 -26.99
C ALA A 293 -16.37 -6.53 -27.56
N ASN A 294 -15.90 -7.76 -27.78
CA ASN A 294 -16.63 -8.80 -28.45
C ASN A 294 -17.63 -9.49 -27.50
N ILE A 295 -18.91 -9.19 -27.72
CA ILE A 295 -20.03 -9.76 -26.94
C ILE A 295 -20.09 -11.29 -27.05
N HIS A 296 -19.65 -11.87 -28.16
CA HIS A 296 -19.72 -13.32 -28.40
C HIS A 296 -18.72 -14.12 -27.56
N LEU A 297 -17.81 -13.44 -26.85
CA LEU A 297 -16.95 -14.09 -25.86
C LEU A 297 -17.66 -14.36 -24.53
N ILE A 298 -18.91 -13.90 -24.38
CA ILE A 298 -19.77 -14.18 -23.22
C ILE A 298 -20.67 -15.37 -23.56
N SER A 299 -20.74 -16.36 -22.67
CA SER A 299 -21.60 -17.52 -22.88
C SER A 299 -23.08 -17.12 -22.97
N LYS A 300 -23.86 -17.82 -23.80
CA LYS A 300 -25.29 -17.54 -23.97
C LYS A 300 -26.08 -17.65 -22.65
N SER A 301 -25.69 -18.57 -21.76
CA SER A 301 -26.30 -18.74 -20.45
C SER A 301 -26.03 -17.54 -19.54
N CYS A 302 -24.77 -17.09 -19.44
CA CYS A 302 -24.40 -15.88 -18.70
C CYS A 302 -25.09 -14.65 -19.27
N TRP A 303 -25.11 -14.50 -20.60
CA TRP A 303 -25.78 -13.38 -21.27
C TRP A 303 -27.26 -13.28 -20.93
N LYS A 304 -28.01 -14.39 -21.01
CA LYS A 304 -29.44 -14.43 -20.64
C LYS A 304 -29.65 -14.01 -19.18
N LEU A 305 -28.81 -14.49 -18.27
CA LEU A 305 -28.86 -14.12 -16.86
C LEU A 305 -28.63 -12.62 -16.66
N TYR A 306 -27.61 -12.05 -17.32
CA TYR A 306 -27.36 -10.62 -17.27
C TYR A 306 -28.52 -9.82 -17.87
N MET A 307 -29.02 -10.15 -19.06
CA MET A 307 -30.15 -9.42 -19.65
C MET A 307 -31.38 -9.39 -18.74
N LYS A 308 -31.68 -10.49 -18.04
CA LYS A 308 -32.73 -10.51 -17.00
C LYS A 308 -32.39 -9.62 -15.81
N GLN A 309 -31.15 -9.66 -15.35
CA GLN A 309 -30.66 -8.84 -14.24
C GLN A 309 -30.75 -7.33 -14.56
N TRP A 310 -30.52 -6.94 -15.81
CA TRP A 310 -30.51 -5.58 -16.32
C TRP A 310 -31.89 -5.07 -16.81
N SER A 311 -32.97 -5.84 -16.63
CA SER A 311 -34.33 -5.43 -17.00
C SER A 311 -34.75 -4.18 -16.19
N GLY A 312 -34.71 -3.00 -16.83
CA GLY A 312 -34.95 -1.69 -16.19
C GLY A 312 -33.84 -0.65 -16.41
N MET A 313 -32.69 -1.04 -16.98
CA MET A 313 -31.63 -0.10 -17.40
C MET A 313 -31.59 -0.01 -18.93
N GLU A 314 -32.47 0.83 -19.49
CA GLU A 314 -32.69 0.94 -20.94
C GLU A 314 -31.42 1.31 -21.71
N GLU A 315 -30.63 2.28 -21.22
CA GLU A 315 -29.43 2.76 -21.92
C GLU A 315 -28.38 1.65 -22.16
N VAL A 316 -28.13 0.82 -21.13
CA VAL A 316 -27.13 -0.26 -21.22
C VAL A 316 -27.67 -1.41 -22.05
N THR A 317 -28.94 -1.78 -21.85
CA THR A 317 -29.57 -2.87 -22.62
C THR A 317 -29.70 -2.51 -24.10
N GLU A 318 -29.96 -1.24 -24.44
CA GLU A 318 -29.98 -0.76 -25.81
C GLU A 318 -28.58 -0.74 -26.43
N ALA A 319 -27.56 -0.27 -25.71
CA ALA A 319 -26.16 -0.31 -26.17
C ALA A 319 -25.68 -1.74 -26.44
N LEU A 320 -26.03 -2.68 -25.56
CA LEU A 320 -25.75 -4.11 -25.71
C LEU A 320 -26.47 -4.71 -26.92
N ASN A 321 -27.77 -4.45 -27.08
CA ASN A 321 -28.56 -4.94 -28.20
C ASN A 321 -28.12 -4.34 -29.55
N ARG A 322 -27.74 -3.06 -29.56
CA ARG A 322 -27.17 -2.39 -30.74
C ARG A 322 -25.86 -3.05 -31.14
N SER A 323 -24.94 -3.20 -30.19
CA SER A 323 -23.65 -3.84 -30.43
C SER A 323 -23.81 -5.31 -30.87
N LEU A 324 -24.80 -6.04 -30.35
CA LEU A 324 -25.10 -7.41 -30.80
C LEU A 324 -25.60 -7.44 -32.25
N ARG A 325 -26.45 -6.48 -32.66
CA ARG A 325 -26.94 -6.36 -34.05
C ARG A 325 -25.84 -5.95 -35.03
N GLU A 326 -24.96 -5.05 -34.62
CA GLU A 326 -23.86 -4.53 -35.43
C GLU A 326 -22.67 -5.50 -35.48
N SER A 327 -22.50 -6.35 -34.46
CA SER A 327 -21.45 -7.36 -34.46
C SER A 327 -21.69 -8.39 -35.58
N GLN A 328 -20.70 -8.57 -36.44
CA GLN A 328 -20.65 -9.74 -37.29
C GLN A 328 -20.48 -10.96 -36.37
N LYS A 329 -21.34 -11.99 -36.50
CA LYS A 329 -21.12 -13.28 -35.83
C LYS A 329 -19.66 -13.67 -36.06
N PRO A 330 -18.87 -13.95 -35.01
CA PRO A 330 -17.47 -14.22 -35.18
C PRO A 330 -17.34 -15.37 -36.17
N ARG A 331 -16.48 -15.20 -37.19
CA ARG A 331 -15.89 -16.39 -37.79
C ARG A 331 -15.20 -17.10 -36.64
N PRO A 332 -15.45 -18.41 -36.43
CA PRO A 332 -14.73 -19.14 -35.39
C PRO A 332 -13.25 -18.83 -35.58
N LEU A 333 -12.59 -18.39 -34.51
CA LEU A 333 -11.14 -18.28 -34.50
C LEU A 333 -10.62 -19.67 -34.87
N CYS A 334 -10.27 -19.89 -36.13
CA CYS A 334 -9.68 -21.13 -36.60
C CYS A 334 -8.31 -21.24 -35.94
N GLY A 335 -8.30 -21.89 -34.78
CA GLY A 335 -7.15 -22.13 -33.94
C GLY A 335 -7.68 -22.71 -32.62
N LYS A 336 -7.31 -23.96 -32.33
CA LYS A 336 -7.73 -24.76 -31.16
C LYS A 336 -7.54 -24.01 -29.82
N LEU A 337 -8.43 -23.08 -29.46
CA LEU A 337 -8.35 -22.31 -28.21
C LEU A 337 -9.72 -21.94 -27.61
N PHE A 338 -10.82 -22.41 -28.17
CA PHE A 338 -12.14 -22.33 -27.53
C PHE A 338 -12.72 -23.73 -27.36
N VAL A 339 -12.25 -24.41 -26.30
CA VAL A 339 -13.05 -25.44 -25.64
C VAL A 339 -13.29 -24.94 -24.23
N CYS A 340 -14.28 -24.04 -24.08
CA CYS A 340 -15.06 -24.12 -22.86
C CYS A 340 -15.81 -25.44 -22.99
N SER A 341 -15.42 -26.43 -22.18
CA SER A 341 -16.15 -27.68 -22.02
C SER A 341 -17.54 -27.38 -21.46
N ASN A 342 -18.46 -27.00 -22.34
CA ASN A 342 -19.86 -27.31 -22.20
C ASN A 342 -20.11 -28.42 -23.22
N THR A 343 -20.24 -29.64 -22.71
CA THR A 343 -21.06 -30.66 -23.36
C THR A 343 -22.48 -30.12 -23.43
N GLU A 344 -22.77 -29.32 -24.46
CA GLU A 344 -24.10 -29.29 -25.04
C GLU A 344 -24.03 -30.32 -26.16
N GLU A 345 -24.46 -31.55 -25.83
CA GLU A 345 -24.88 -32.51 -26.83
C GLU A 345 -25.90 -31.81 -27.72
N GLU A 346 -25.54 -31.74 -29.00
CA GLU A 346 -26.47 -31.57 -30.10
C GLU A 346 -27.50 -32.68 -30.02
N ASP A 347 -28.72 -32.35 -29.62
CA ASP A 347 -29.88 -33.12 -30.07
C ASP A 347 -30.60 -32.27 -31.12
N GLU A 348 -30.19 -32.51 -32.36
CA GLU A 348 -31.04 -32.40 -33.53
C GLU A 348 -32.24 -33.35 -33.38
N GLN A 349 -33.45 -32.78 -33.25
CA GLN A 349 -34.66 -33.24 -33.95
C GLN A 349 -35.80 -32.23 -33.82
#